data_AF-A0A1H1KVY8-F1
#
_entry.id   AF-A0A1H1KVY8-F1
#
_cell.length_a   1.000
_cell.length_b   1.000
_cell.length_c   1.000
_cell.angle_alpha   90.00
_cell.angle_beta   90.00
_cell.angle_gamma   90.00
#
_symmetry.space_group_name_H-M   'P 1'
#
loop_
_entity.id
_entity.type
_entity.pdbx_description
1 polymer ?
#
loop_
_entity_poly.entity_id
_entity_poly.type
_entity_poly.pdbx_seq_one_letter_code
_entity_poly.pdbx_strand_id
1 'polypeptide(L)'
;MLFFIIKIVNFKILIIDINTTTMKKLITLCLFSLAIMFSTQDAIGQNTLEINAEANTKTKELRKVIKFEQAKMQDVYKAYQEYGIAYKKISNNLKDNTERLEKINKVFDERLKSILTEEQYVKYLEYFRER
;
A
#
# COMPACT_ATOMS: atom_id res chain seq x y z
N MET A 1 22.43 -4.99 -37.51
CA MET A 1 21.44 -4.65 -38.55
C MET A 1 20.69 -5.88 -39.08
N LEU A 2 21.35 -7.03 -39.29
CA LEU A 2 20.73 -8.27 -39.79
C LEU A 2 19.67 -8.89 -38.86
N PHE A 3 19.83 -8.78 -37.54
CA PHE A 3 18.86 -9.30 -36.54
C PHE A 3 17.52 -8.56 -36.52
N PHE A 4 17.47 -7.32 -37.01
CA PHE A 4 16.25 -6.51 -37.00
C PHE A 4 15.32 -6.88 -38.16
N ILE A 5 15.90 -7.27 -39.30
CA ILE A 5 15.16 -7.63 -40.51
C ILE A 5 14.47 -9.00 -40.35
N ILE A 6 15.13 -9.97 -39.69
CA ILE A 6 14.55 -11.31 -39.41
C ILE A 6 13.32 -11.22 -38.49
N LYS A 7 13.31 -10.30 -37.52
CA LYS A 7 12.17 -10.09 -36.63
C LYS A 7 10.97 -9.49 -37.36
N ILE A 8 11.21 -8.55 -38.29
CA ILE A 8 10.16 -7.89 -39.07
C ILE A 8 9.51 -8.86 -40.07
N VAL A 9 10.29 -9.75 -40.69
CA VAL A 9 9.76 -10.77 -41.62
C VAL A 9 8.90 -11.81 -40.88
N ASN A 10 9.35 -12.28 -39.71
CA ASN A 10 8.55 -13.20 -38.88
C ASN A 10 7.26 -12.56 -38.35
N PHE A 11 7.30 -11.28 -37.99
CA PHE A 11 6.11 -10.54 -37.53
C PHE A 11 5.08 -10.35 -38.66
N LYS A 12 5.54 -10.17 -39.90
CA LYS A 12 4.67 -10.01 -41.07
C LYS A 12 4.03 -11.34 -41.51
N ILE A 13 4.74 -12.45 -41.37
CA ILE A 13 4.20 -13.80 -41.62
C ILE A 13 3.09 -14.14 -40.61
N LEU A 14 3.30 -13.82 -39.32
CA LEU A 14 2.28 -14.04 -38.28
C LEU A 14 0.98 -13.24 -38.49
N ILE A 15 1.05 -12.08 -39.15
CA ILE A 15 -0.12 -11.24 -39.45
C ILE A 15 -0.93 -11.76 -40.66
N ILE A 16 -0.27 -12.41 -41.62
CA ILE A 16 -0.93 -12.86 -42.86
C ILE A 16 -1.78 -14.12 -42.62
N ASP A 17 -1.38 -15.00 -41.70
CA ASP A 17 -2.17 -16.20 -41.35
C ASP A 17 -3.45 -15.92 -40.54
N ILE A 18 -3.68 -14.67 -40.11
CA ILE A 18 -4.92 -14.28 -39.44
C ILE A 18 -6.02 -13.92 -40.47
N ASN A 19 -5.77 -14.02 -41.78
CA ASN A 19 -6.72 -13.55 -42.80
C ASN A 19 -7.75 -14.56 -43.31
N THR A 20 -8.09 -15.59 -42.52
CA THR A 20 -9.25 -16.45 -42.77
C THR A 20 -10.48 -15.95 -42.00
N THR A 21 -11.51 -15.64 -42.77
CA THR A 21 -12.50 -14.56 -42.58
C THR A 21 -13.64 -14.81 -41.59
N THR A 22 -13.53 -15.71 -40.61
CA THR A 22 -14.73 -16.11 -39.81
C THR A 22 -14.54 -16.33 -38.31
N MET A 23 -13.31 -16.36 -37.78
CA MET A 23 -13.03 -16.61 -36.35
C MET A 23 -12.39 -15.40 -35.61
N LYS A 24 -12.58 -14.16 -36.10
CA LYS A 24 -11.97 -12.96 -35.49
C LYS A 24 -12.76 -12.38 -34.30
N LYS A 25 -14.07 -12.64 -34.23
CA LYS A 25 -14.96 -11.98 -33.25
C LYS A 25 -14.96 -12.62 -31.86
N LEU A 26 -14.52 -13.87 -31.75
CA LEU A 26 -14.46 -14.61 -30.47
C LEU A 26 -13.17 -14.33 -29.68
N ILE A 27 -12.03 -14.17 -30.36
CA ILE A 27 -10.72 -13.96 -29.71
C ILE A 27 -10.60 -12.53 -29.16
N THR A 28 -11.13 -11.51 -29.87
CA THR A 28 -11.14 -10.12 -29.39
C THR A 28 -12.04 -9.93 -28.16
N LEU A 29 -13.11 -10.71 -28.04
CA LEU A 29 -14.04 -10.62 -26.90
C LEU A 29 -13.42 -11.16 -25.60
N CYS A 30 -12.61 -12.24 -25.68
CA CYS A 30 -11.90 -12.80 -24.53
C CYS A 30 -10.77 -11.89 -24.01
N LEU A 31 -10.13 -11.10 -24.88
CA LEU A 31 -9.10 -10.14 -24.45
C LEU A 31 -9.70 -8.94 -23.69
N PHE A 32 -10.96 -8.56 -24.01
CA PHE A 32 -11.68 -7.51 -23.28
C PHE A 32 -12.22 -7.98 -21.91
N SER A 33 -12.61 -9.25 -21.76
CA SER A 33 -13.06 -9.78 -20.46
C SER A 33 -11.90 -10.06 -19.49
N LEU A 34 -10.72 -10.44 -19.99
CA LEU A 34 -9.52 -10.62 -19.16
C LEU A 34 -9.04 -9.29 -18.54
N ALA A 35 -9.09 -8.18 -19.29
CA ALA A 35 -8.70 -6.86 -18.80
C ALA A 35 -9.56 -6.37 -17.62
N ILE A 36 -10.84 -6.77 -17.57
CA ILE A 36 -11.75 -6.43 -16.46
C ILE A 36 -11.43 -7.29 -15.22
N MET A 37 -11.04 -8.57 -15.39
CA MET A 37 -10.72 -9.47 -14.27
C MET A 37 -9.40 -9.17 -13.56
N PHE A 38 -8.45 -8.45 -14.18
CA PHE A 38 -7.21 -8.01 -13.51
C PHE A 38 -7.34 -6.68 -12.77
N SER A 39 -8.41 -5.91 -12.99
CA SER A 39 -8.60 -4.60 -12.36
C SER A 39 -9.01 -4.66 -10.88
N THR A 40 -9.41 -5.84 -10.38
CA THR A 40 -9.97 -5.98 -9.02
C THR A 40 -9.01 -6.54 -7.96
N GLN A 41 -7.81 -7.02 -8.35
CA GLN A 41 -6.81 -7.51 -7.38
C GLN A 41 -5.95 -6.39 -6.78
N ASP A 42 -5.97 -5.21 -7.40
CA ASP A 42 -5.15 -4.05 -7.04
C ASP A 42 -5.55 -3.43 -5.69
N ALA A 43 -6.83 -3.40 -5.33
CA ALA A 43 -7.29 -2.63 -4.19
C ALA A 43 -6.75 -3.11 -2.82
N ILE A 44 -6.55 -4.42 -2.62
CA ILE A 44 -6.08 -4.97 -1.34
C ILE A 44 -4.54 -4.90 -1.24
N GLY A 45 -3.84 -5.18 -2.34
CA GLY A 45 -2.39 -5.09 -2.43
C GLY A 45 -1.88 -3.65 -2.33
N GLN A 46 -2.52 -2.71 -3.04
CA GLN A 46 -2.16 -1.29 -3.01
C GLN A 46 -2.35 -0.68 -1.62
N ASN A 47 -3.44 -1.00 -0.92
CA ASN A 47 -3.66 -0.53 0.45
C ASN A 47 -2.57 -1.02 1.41
N THR A 48 -2.08 -2.24 1.24
CA THR A 48 -1.02 -2.79 2.11
C THR A 48 0.33 -2.11 1.85
N LEU A 49 0.66 -1.82 0.58
CA LEU A 49 1.89 -1.11 0.21
C LEU A 49 1.88 0.33 0.73
N GLU A 50 0.77 1.04 0.60
CA GLU A 50 0.58 2.41 1.11
C GLU A 50 0.77 2.45 2.64
N ILE A 51 0.10 1.54 3.37
CA ILE A 51 0.22 1.46 4.84
C ILE A 51 1.68 1.21 5.27
N ASN A 52 2.38 0.30 4.60
CA ASN A 52 3.77 -0.01 4.93
C ASN A 52 4.70 1.18 4.66
N ALA A 53 4.49 1.89 3.54
CA ALA A 53 5.26 3.07 3.20
C ALA A 53 5.02 4.21 4.21
N GLU A 54 3.77 4.44 4.60
CA GLU A 54 3.40 5.44 5.60
C GLU A 54 3.99 5.10 6.97
N ALA A 55 3.88 3.84 7.42
CA ALA A 55 4.43 3.39 8.70
C ALA A 55 5.96 3.57 8.76
N ASN A 56 6.67 3.25 7.67
CA ASN A 56 8.11 3.47 7.57
C ASN A 56 8.46 4.96 7.63
N THR A 57 7.69 5.80 6.95
CA THR A 57 7.88 7.26 6.94
C THR A 57 7.69 7.85 8.33
N LYS A 58 6.56 7.54 8.98
CA LYS A 58 6.24 8.01 10.34
C LYS A 58 7.25 7.53 11.38
N THR A 59 7.75 6.31 11.25
CA THR A 59 8.82 5.79 12.14
C THR A 59 10.10 6.61 12.01
N LYS A 60 10.50 6.94 10.78
CA LYS A 60 11.69 7.77 10.53
C LYS A 60 11.49 9.21 11.01
N GLU A 61 10.31 9.77 10.82
CA GLU A 61 9.95 11.10 11.32
C GLU A 61 9.99 11.16 12.84
N LEU A 62 9.38 10.18 13.51
CA LEU A 62 9.42 10.08 14.96
C LEU A 62 10.86 10.05 15.47
N ARG A 63 11.74 9.27 14.83
CA ARG A 63 13.15 9.16 15.24
C ARG A 63 13.96 10.44 15.04
N LYS A 64 13.60 11.27 14.07
CA LYS A 64 14.26 12.57 13.85
C LYS A 64 13.97 13.53 15.00
N VAL A 65 12.76 13.48 15.55
CA VAL A 65 12.30 14.35 16.64
C VAL A 65 12.70 13.77 18.00
N ILE A 66 12.51 12.46 18.18
CA ILE A 66 12.67 11.75 19.44
C ILE A 66 13.72 10.66 19.22
N LYS A 67 14.93 10.88 19.75
CA LYS A 67 16.00 9.88 19.65
C LYS A 67 15.64 8.67 20.50
N PHE A 68 15.36 7.55 19.83
CA PHE A 68 15.23 6.23 20.43
C PHE A 68 16.19 5.23 19.75
N GLU A 69 16.46 4.12 20.42
CA GLU A 69 17.42 3.11 19.99
C GLU A 69 17.01 2.43 18.68
N GLN A 70 18.01 2.07 17.87
CA GLN A 70 17.78 1.35 16.60
C GLN A 70 16.98 0.06 16.81
N ALA A 71 17.16 -0.63 17.93
CA ALA A 71 16.46 -1.86 18.26
C ALA A 71 14.93 -1.68 18.32
N LYS A 72 14.45 -0.49 18.71
CA LYS A 72 13.02 -0.16 18.84
C LYS A 72 12.36 0.23 17.51
N MET A 73 13.14 0.45 16.45
CA MET A 73 12.63 0.88 15.14
C MET A 73 11.56 -0.05 14.58
N GLN A 74 11.78 -1.37 14.70
CA GLN A 74 10.84 -2.35 14.16
C GLN A 74 9.52 -2.36 14.93
N ASP A 75 9.56 -2.15 16.25
CA ASP A 75 8.37 -2.14 17.08
C ASP A 75 7.56 -0.85 16.88
N VAL A 76 8.24 0.29 16.75
CA VAL A 76 7.60 1.56 16.36
C VAL A 76 6.95 1.44 14.98
N TYR A 77 7.66 0.84 14.01
CA TYR A 77 7.12 0.57 12.68
C TYR A 77 5.84 -0.27 12.74
N LYS A 78 5.87 -1.37 13.49
CA LYS A 78 4.70 -2.24 13.66
C LYS A 78 3.53 -1.49 14.30
N ALA A 79 3.78 -0.66 15.31
CA ALA A 79 2.73 0.14 15.94
C ALA A 79 2.05 1.08 14.91
N TYR A 80 2.82 1.77 14.07
CA TYR A 80 2.26 2.61 13.01
C TYR A 80 1.54 1.80 11.92
N GLN A 81 2.07 0.63 11.56
CA GLN A 81 1.46 -0.27 10.59
C GLN A 81 0.10 -0.78 11.07
N GLU A 82 0.03 -1.26 12.31
CA GLU A 82 -1.21 -1.73 12.96
C GLU A 82 -2.24 -0.60 13.05
N TYR A 83 -1.81 0.60 13.44
CA TYR A 83 -2.66 1.79 13.41
C TYR A 83 -3.20 2.07 12.01
N GLY A 84 -2.35 2.06 10.98
CA GLY A 84 -2.75 2.28 9.59
C GLY A 84 -3.77 1.26 9.09
N ILE A 85 -3.57 -0.03 9.42
CA ILE A 85 -4.53 -1.10 9.10
C ILE A 85 -5.87 -0.84 9.78
N ALA A 86 -5.88 -0.51 11.07
CA ALA A 86 -7.11 -0.27 11.82
C ALA A 86 -7.84 0.98 11.34
N TYR A 87 -7.10 2.06 11.08
CA TYR A 87 -7.62 3.33 10.58
C TYR A 87 -8.22 3.16 9.18
N LYS A 88 -7.56 2.46 8.26
CA LYS A 88 -8.05 2.26 6.89
C LYS A 88 -9.43 1.60 6.88
N LYS A 89 -9.71 0.67 7.81
CA LYS A 89 -11.02 0.01 7.96
C LYS A 89 -12.18 0.95 8.28
N ILE A 90 -11.90 2.11 8.88
CA ILE A 90 -12.91 3.10 9.25
C ILE A 90 -12.79 4.41 8.46
N SER A 91 -11.71 4.59 7.71
CA SER A 91 -11.35 5.85 7.04
C SER A 91 -12.40 6.39 6.07
N ASN A 92 -13.21 5.52 5.46
CA ASN A 92 -14.28 5.93 4.56
C ASN A 92 -15.50 6.56 5.27
N ASN A 93 -15.62 6.40 6.59
CA ASN A 93 -16.72 6.97 7.36
C ASN A 93 -16.33 7.27 8.81
N LEU A 94 -15.42 8.23 9.00
CA LEU A 94 -14.88 8.56 10.33
C LEU A 94 -15.93 9.14 11.29
N LYS A 95 -16.87 9.95 10.79
CA LYS A 95 -17.89 10.60 11.63
C LYS A 95 -18.73 9.57 12.38
N ASP A 96 -19.17 8.52 11.68
CA ASP A 96 -19.99 7.45 12.25
C ASP A 96 -19.16 6.44 13.05
N ASN A 97 -17.82 6.53 13.00
CA ASN A 97 -16.89 5.63 13.68
C ASN A 97 -16.06 6.34 14.76
N THR A 98 -16.53 7.47 15.30
CA THR A 98 -15.80 8.29 16.29
C THR A 98 -15.32 7.46 17.49
N GLU A 99 -16.19 6.64 18.10
CA GLU A 99 -15.82 5.78 19.24
C GLU A 99 -14.74 4.74 18.84
N ARG A 100 -14.81 4.21 17.62
CA ARG A 100 -13.81 3.25 17.13
C ARG A 100 -12.48 3.95 16.84
N LEU A 101 -12.51 5.17 16.33
CA LEU A 101 -11.32 6.00 16.12
C LEU A 101 -10.62 6.30 17.45
N GLU A 102 -11.36 6.67 18.49
CA GLU A 102 -10.81 6.88 19.83
C GLU A 102 -10.14 5.61 20.38
N LYS A 103 -10.78 4.45 20.24
CA LYS A 103 -10.19 3.16 20.63
C LYS A 103 -8.91 2.85 19.84
N ILE A 104 -8.89 3.08 18.54
CA ILE A 104 -7.71 2.88 17.69
C ILE A 104 -6.56 3.79 18.14
N ASN A 105 -6.86 5.07 18.40
CA ASN A 105 -5.88 6.04 18.91
C ASN A 105 -5.31 5.60 20.26
N LYS A 106 -6.18 5.19 21.19
CA LYS A 106 -5.78 4.74 22.52
C LYS A 106 -4.87 3.51 22.47
N VAL A 107 -5.23 2.50 21.69
CA VAL A 107 -4.40 1.29 21.53
C VAL A 107 -3.03 1.65 20.95
N PHE A 108 -3.00 2.55 19.96
CA PHE A 108 -1.73 3.00 19.37
C PHE A 108 -0.87 3.78 20.38
N ASP A 109 -1.48 4.64 21.20
CA ASP A 109 -0.80 5.39 22.25
C ASP A 109 -0.24 4.47 23.35
N GLU A 110 -1.02 3.51 23.81
CA GLU A 110 -0.57 2.50 24.78
C GLU A 110 0.60 1.67 24.22
N ARG A 111 0.53 1.31 22.92
CA ARG A 111 1.60 0.59 22.25
C ARG A 111 2.88 1.42 22.19
N LEU A 112 2.82 2.67 21.78
CA LEU A 112 3.98 3.56 21.76
C LEU A 112 4.55 3.79 23.16
N LYS A 113 3.69 3.98 24.17
CA LYS A 113 4.11 4.13 25.57
C LYS A 113 4.87 2.91 26.09
N SER A 114 4.51 1.70 25.64
CA SER A 114 5.22 0.47 26.00
C SER A 114 6.59 0.30 25.33
N ILE A 115 6.81 0.96 24.18
CA ILE A 115 8.05 0.86 23.40
C ILE A 115 9.04 1.96 23.82
N LEU A 116 8.54 3.18 23.96
CA LEU A 116 9.31 4.36 24.31
C LEU A 116 9.54 4.44 25.82
N THR A 117 10.60 5.12 26.24
CA THR A 117 10.71 5.52 27.65
C THR A 117 9.67 6.58 27.98
N GLU A 118 9.39 6.79 29.26
CA GLU A 118 8.43 7.81 29.69
C GLU A 118 8.79 9.20 29.16
N GLU A 119 10.06 9.61 29.26
CA GLU A 119 10.55 10.89 28.71
C GLU A 119 10.37 10.99 27.19
N GLN A 120 10.63 9.91 26.45
CA GLN A 120 10.45 9.85 25.01
C GLN A 120 8.96 9.94 24.64
N TYR A 121 8.10 9.30 25.43
CA TYR A 121 6.66 9.30 25.20
C TYR A 121 6.04 10.66 25.50
N VAL A 122 6.48 11.36 26.55
CA VAL A 122 6.05 12.74 26.83
C VAL A 122 6.39 13.67 25.66
N LYS A 123 7.61 13.58 25.12
CA LYS A 123 7.97 14.34 23.90
C LYS A 123 7.12 13.95 22.70
N TYR A 124 6.71 12.68 22.60
CA TYR A 124 5.82 12.27 21.53
C TYR A 124 4.45 12.96 21.65
N LEU A 125 3.89 13.03 22.86
CA LEU A 125 2.63 13.73 23.08
C LEU A 125 2.72 15.21 22.67
N GLU A 126 3.77 15.91 23.14
CA GLU A 126 3.99 17.33 22.85
C GLU A 126 4.12 17.62 21.34
N TYR A 127 4.88 16.81 20.59
CA TYR A 127 5.16 17.09 19.19
C TYR A 127 4.12 16.54 18.20
N PHE A 128 3.42 15.46 18.56
CA PHE A 128 2.57 14.70 17.62
C PHE A 128 1.11 14.53 18.05
N ARG A 129 0.74 14.74 19.33
CA ARG A 129 -0.65 14.58 19.81
C ARG A 129 -1.31 15.88 20.23
N GLU A 130 -0.57 16.82 20.82
CA GLU A 130 -1.10 18.09 21.35
C GLU A 130 -1.17 19.22 20.29
N ARG A 131 -1.04 18.87 19.00
CA ARG A 131 -1.17 19.81 17.87
C ARG A 131 -2.56 19.83 17.27
#